data_AF-A0A1F4RI48-F1
#
_entry.id   AF-A0A1F4RI48-F1
#
_cell.length_a   1.000
_cell.length_b   1.000
_cell.length_c   1.000
_cell.angle_alpha   90.00
_cell.angle_beta   90.00
_cell.angle_gamma   90.00
#
_symmetry.space_group_name_H-M   'P 1'
#
loop_
_entity.id
_entity.type
_entity.pdbx_description
1 polymer ?
#
loop_
_entity_poly.entity_id
_entity_poly.type
_entity_poly.pdbx_seq_one_letter_code
_entity_poly.pdbx_strand_id
1 'polypeptide(L)'
;MRNYIYGCHPGSDISFVSAVGTHSKTIAYGNNRADFTFIAGGVVPGVLVVKPDFPENKEDWPFLWGENEYVISAGASYIFLVNAVNDLLLE
;
A
#
# COMPACT_ATOMS: atom_id res chain seq x y z
N MET A 1 -8.29 10.12 -1.37
CA MET A 1 -7.90 8.72 -1.65
C MET A 1 -6.51 8.59 -2.26
N ARG A 2 -6.21 9.20 -3.43
CA ARG A 2 -4.86 9.15 -4.06
C ARG A 2 -3.72 9.56 -3.12
N ASN A 3 -3.82 10.75 -2.51
CA ASN A 3 -2.73 11.24 -1.66
C ASN A 3 -2.53 10.32 -0.43
N TYR A 4 -3.61 9.74 0.09
CA TYR A 4 -3.53 8.77 1.19
C TYR A 4 -2.65 7.60 0.78
N ILE A 5 -2.96 6.88 -0.30
CA ILE A 5 -2.18 5.70 -0.72
C ILE A 5 -0.71 5.99 -1.10
N TYR A 6 -0.35 7.25 -1.36
CA TYR A 6 1.00 7.68 -1.74
C TYR A 6 1.78 8.35 -0.60
N GLY A 7 1.35 8.20 0.66
CA GLY A 7 2.14 8.64 1.82
C GLY A 7 1.51 9.73 2.68
N CYS A 8 0.32 10.25 2.34
CA CYS A 8 -0.42 11.17 3.21
C CYS A 8 -1.36 10.40 4.15
N HIS A 9 -0.81 9.53 4.99
CA HIS A 9 -1.52 8.75 6.00
C HIS A 9 -0.83 8.85 7.38
N PRO A 10 -1.49 8.48 8.48
CA PRO A 10 -0.88 8.52 9.81
C PRO A 10 0.18 7.42 10.01
N GLY A 11 1.23 7.71 10.77
CA GLY A 11 2.19 6.71 11.26
C GLY A 11 3.28 6.29 10.27
N SER A 12 3.20 6.67 9.00
CA SER A 12 4.22 6.43 7.99
C SER A 12 4.08 7.46 6.84
N ASP A 13 5.11 7.61 6.01
CA ASP A 13 5.08 8.46 4.80
C ASP A 13 5.34 7.67 3.51
N ILE A 14 5.36 6.33 3.59
CA ILE A 14 5.60 5.48 2.43
C ILE A 14 4.39 5.39 1.51
N SER A 15 4.64 5.17 0.23
CA SER A 15 3.60 4.69 -0.68
C SER A 15 3.20 3.26 -0.33
N PHE A 16 1.88 3.02 -0.24
CA PHE A 16 1.29 1.68 -0.13
C PHE A 16 1.22 0.94 -1.45
N VAL A 17 1.59 1.61 -2.55
CA VAL A 17 1.76 0.99 -3.86
C VAL A 17 3.25 0.76 -4.08
N SER A 18 3.64 -0.50 -4.09
CA SER A 18 5.05 -0.89 -4.17
C SER A 18 5.69 -0.46 -5.50
N ALA A 19 6.89 0.11 -5.41
CA ALA A 19 7.62 0.74 -6.51
C ALA A 19 6.95 1.97 -7.16
N VAL A 20 5.99 2.60 -6.48
CA VAL A 20 5.42 3.89 -6.89
C VAL A 20 5.78 4.93 -5.84
N GLY A 21 6.35 6.05 -6.28
CA GLY A 21 6.87 7.11 -5.39
C GLY A 21 8.36 6.94 -5.07
N THR A 22 8.90 7.82 -4.23
CA THR A 22 10.31 7.82 -3.84
C THR A 22 10.63 6.80 -2.75
N HIS A 23 9.69 6.58 -1.82
CA HIS A 23 9.76 5.58 -0.78
C HIS A 23 8.43 4.81 -0.75
N SER A 24 8.50 3.48 -0.79
CA SER A 24 7.31 2.64 -0.95
C SER A 24 7.47 1.33 -0.21
N LYS A 25 6.36 0.63 0.02
CA LYS A 25 6.37 -0.69 0.64
C LYS A 25 7.21 -1.69 -0.18
N THR A 26 8.30 -2.21 0.39
CA THR A 26 9.19 -3.19 -0.29
C THR A 26 9.10 -4.61 0.27
N ILE A 27 8.35 -4.82 1.34
CA ILE A 27 8.11 -6.14 1.93
C ILE A 27 6.61 -6.28 2.15
N ALA A 28 6.02 -7.33 1.59
CA ALA A 28 4.58 -7.53 1.61
C ALA A 28 4.20 -9.00 1.77
N TYR A 29 2.97 -9.23 2.22
CA TYR A 29 2.35 -10.55 2.24
C TYR A 29 1.76 -10.85 0.85
N GLY A 30 2.63 -11.33 -0.05
CA GLY A 30 2.28 -11.71 -1.41
C GLY A 30 2.83 -13.07 -1.80
N ASN A 31 2.88 -13.37 -3.11
CA ASN A 31 3.44 -14.64 -3.62
C ASN A 31 4.93 -14.83 -3.26
N ASN A 32 5.64 -13.75 -2.96
CA ASN A 32 7.05 -13.68 -2.62
C ASN A 32 7.30 -13.37 -1.12
N ARG A 33 6.30 -13.59 -0.25
CA ARG A 33 6.39 -13.30 1.19
C ARG A 33 7.57 -14.00 1.90
N ALA A 34 7.99 -15.16 1.40
CA ALA A 34 9.12 -15.91 1.94
C ALA A 34 10.48 -15.28 1.60
N ASP A 35 10.53 -14.49 0.53
CA ASP A 35 11.76 -13.84 0.06
C ASP A 35 11.96 -12.45 0.69
N PHE A 36 11.00 -11.97 1.51
CA PHE A 36 10.99 -10.61 2.04
C PHE A 36 11.16 -9.56 0.91
N THR A 37 10.37 -9.72 -0.16
CA THR A 37 10.35 -8.79 -1.30
C THR A 37 8.92 -8.35 -1.64
N PHE A 38 8.77 -7.57 -2.70
CA PHE A 38 7.50 -7.01 -3.18
C PHE A 38 7.25 -7.32 -4.66
N ILE A 39 6.00 -7.20 -5.08
CA ILE A 39 5.60 -7.21 -6.50
C ILE A 39 5.34 -5.75 -6.88
N ALA A 40 6.02 -5.23 -7.90
CA ALA A 40 5.81 -3.86 -8.35
C ALA A 40 4.33 -3.62 -8.73
N GLY A 41 3.75 -2.51 -8.26
CA GLY A 41 2.33 -2.22 -8.42
C GLY A 41 1.41 -2.95 -7.43
N GLY A 42 1.94 -3.82 -6.56
CA GLY A 42 1.18 -4.41 -5.45
C GLY A 42 0.71 -3.32 -4.48
N VAL A 43 -0.53 -3.44 -4.02
CA VAL A 43 -1.19 -2.46 -3.13
C VAL A 43 -1.48 -3.11 -1.80
N VAL A 44 -0.88 -2.60 -0.72
CA VAL A 44 -1.15 -3.08 0.64
C VAL A 44 -2.32 -2.32 1.29
N PRO A 45 -3.03 -2.92 2.27
CA PRO A 45 -4.01 -2.21 3.08
C PRO A 45 -3.41 -1.00 3.82
N GLY A 46 -2.17 -1.14 4.30
CA GLY A 46 -1.46 -0.10 5.02
C GLY A 46 -1.87 -0.01 6.48
N VAL A 47 -2.12 1.20 6.97
CA VAL A 47 -2.27 1.49 8.42
C VAL A 47 -3.39 0.68 9.08
N LEU A 48 -3.06 0.00 10.18
CA LEU A 48 -4.00 -0.58 11.13
C LEU A 48 -3.96 0.20 12.46
N VAL A 49 -5.12 0.64 12.95
CA VAL A 49 -5.18 1.32 14.26
C VAL A 49 -5.31 0.29 15.38
N VAL A 50 -4.21 0.08 16.10
CA VAL A 50 -4.15 -0.81 17.27
C VAL A 50 -4.57 -0.03 18.51
N LYS A 51 -5.32 -0.69 19.41
CA LYS A 51 -5.76 -0.05 20.66
C LYS A 51 -4.55 0.40 21.51
N PRO A 52 -4.65 1.54 22.22
CA PRO A 52 -5.81 2.44 22.27
C PRO A 52 -5.96 3.32 21.03
N ASP A 53 -4.87 3.75 20.39
CA ASP A 53 -4.88 4.75 19.31
C ASP A 53 -3.56 4.78 18.50
N PHE A 54 -2.90 3.63 18.33
CA PHE A 54 -1.60 3.55 17.66
C PHE A 54 -1.77 3.19 16.16
N PRO A 55 -1.40 4.07 15.21
CA PRO A 55 -1.40 3.76 13.79
C PRO A 55 -0.17 2.90 13.44
N GLU A 56 -0.38 1.59 13.33
CA GLU A 56 0.68 0.62 13.01
C GLU A 56 0.75 0.35 11.51
N ASN A 57 1.99 0.20 11.02
CA ASN A 57 2.29 -0.27 9.67
C ASN A 57 3.71 -0.85 9.63
N LYS A 58 3.87 -2.15 9.89
CA LYS A 58 5.20 -2.77 9.95
C LYS A 58 5.80 -2.96 8.57
N GLU A 59 6.88 -2.24 8.27
CA GLU A 59 7.49 -2.19 6.94
C GLU A 59 8.40 -3.37 6.58
N ASP A 60 8.93 -4.07 7.56
CA ASP A 60 9.97 -5.10 7.41
C ASP A 60 9.52 -6.53 7.71
N TRP A 61 8.24 -6.71 8.06
CA TRP A 61 7.69 -8.00 8.49
C TRP A 61 6.38 -8.33 7.78
N PRO A 62 6.38 -9.24 6.80
CA PRO A 62 5.22 -9.43 5.93
C PRO A 62 4.08 -10.17 6.64
N PHE A 63 4.33 -10.89 7.74
CA PHE A 63 3.33 -11.79 8.32
C PHE A 63 2.27 -11.09 9.18
N LEU A 64 2.36 -9.77 9.36
CA LEU A 64 1.21 -8.97 9.77
C LEU A 64 0.31 -8.77 8.54
N TRP A 65 -0.47 -9.81 8.24
CA TRP A 65 -1.28 -9.92 7.04
C TRP A 65 -2.23 -8.73 6.81
N GLY A 66 -2.89 -8.26 7.87
CA GLY A 66 -3.93 -7.22 7.77
C GLY A 66 -3.46 -5.85 7.28
N GLU A 67 -2.17 -5.58 7.34
CA GLU A 67 -1.56 -4.32 6.87
C GLU A 67 -0.69 -4.51 5.61
N ASN A 68 -0.29 -5.75 5.30
CA ASN A 68 0.74 -6.07 4.29
C ASN A 68 0.24 -6.92 3.11
N GLU A 69 -1.01 -7.37 3.10
CA GLU A 69 -1.51 -8.27 2.05
C GLU A 69 -1.56 -7.66 0.66
N TYR A 70 -1.21 -8.45 -0.36
CA TYR A 70 -1.68 -8.21 -1.72
C TYR A 70 -2.88 -9.07 -2.08
N VAL A 71 -3.96 -8.41 -2.51
CA VAL A 71 -5.13 -9.04 -3.12
C VAL A 71 -5.43 -8.45 -4.49
N ILE A 72 -6.00 -9.29 -5.36
CA ILE A 72 -6.34 -8.89 -6.73
C ILE A 72 -7.34 -7.74 -6.76
N SER A 73 -8.32 -7.74 -5.85
CA SER A 73 -9.35 -6.70 -5.79
C SER A 73 -8.78 -5.31 -5.49
N ALA A 74 -7.79 -5.22 -4.58
CA ALA A 74 -7.12 -3.96 -4.26
C ALA A 74 -6.36 -3.40 -5.47
N GLY A 75 -5.64 -4.25 -6.19
CA GLY A 75 -4.98 -3.87 -7.44
C GLY A 75 -5.96 -3.39 -8.51
N ALA A 76 -7.10 -4.08 -8.68
CA ALA A 76 -8.14 -3.67 -9.62
C ALA A 76 -8.76 -2.30 -9.25
N SER A 77 -9.07 -2.08 -7.98
CA SER A 77 -9.57 -0.78 -7.49
C SER A 77 -8.54 0.34 -7.67
N TYR A 78 -7.26 0.05 -7.47
CA TYR A 78 -6.18 1.02 -7.69
C TYR A 78 -6.07 1.42 -9.16
N ILE A 79 -6.10 0.47 -10.09
CA ILE A 79 -6.09 0.76 -11.54
C ILE A 79 -7.27 1.66 -11.93
N PHE A 80 -8.47 1.34 -11.44
CA PHE A 80 -9.64 2.18 -11.67
C PHE A 80 -9.45 3.60 -11.11
N LEU A 81 -8.99 3.72 -9.87
CA LEU A 81 -8.75 5.02 -9.22
C LEU A 81 -7.75 5.87 -10.01
N VAL A 82 -6.63 5.29 -10.46
CA VAL A 82 -5.60 6.05 -11.19
C VAL A 82 -6.13 6.52 -12.54
N ASN A 83 -6.85 5.68 -13.29
CA ASN A 83 -7.46 6.10 -14.55
C ASN A 83 -8.48 7.22 -14.33
N ALA A 84 -9.37 7.10 -13.35
CA ALA A 84 -10.35 8.14 -13.05
C ALA A 84 -9.70 9.48 -12.64
N VAL A 85 -8.60 9.43 -11.89
CA VAL A 85 -7.83 10.64 -11.55
C VAL A 85 -7.13 11.22 -12.77
N ASN A 86 -6.56 10.39 -13.64
CA ASN A 86 -5.90 10.86 -14.86
C ASN A 86 -6.90 11.55 -15.78
N ASP A 87 -8.09 10.98 -15.97
CA ASP A 87 -9.15 11.59 -16.78
C ASP A 87 -9.54 12.97 -16.22
N LEU A 88 -9.69 13.08 -14.89
CA LEU A 88 -10.01 14.36 -14.23
C LEU A 88 -8.88 15.41 -14.33
N LEU A 89 -7.62 14.97 -14.45
CA LEU A 89 -6.46 15.88 -14.60
C LEU A 89 -6.22 16.30 -16.05
N LEU A 90 -6.78 15.56 -17.02
CA LEU A 90 -6.65 15.84 -18.45
C LEU A 90 -7.84 16.68 -19.00
N GLU A 91 -8.90 16.88 -18.20
CA GLU A 91 -9.88 17.97 -18.37
C GLU A 91 -9.31 19.33 -17.95
#